data_AF-A0A1X0DT72-F1
#
_entry.id   AF-A0A1X0DT72-F1
#
_cell.length_a   1.000
_cell.length_b   1.000
_cell.length_c   1.000
_cell.angle_alpha   90.00
_cell.angle_beta   90.00
_cell.angle_gamma   90.00
#
_symmetry.space_group_name_H-M   'P 1'
#
loop_
_entity.id
_entity.type
_entity.pdbx_description
1 polymer ?
#
loop_
_entity_poly.entity_id
_entity_poly.type
_entity_poly.pdbx_seq_one_letter_code
_entity_poly.pdbx_strand_id
1 'polypeptide(L)'
;MDIRNSPDVEVIRDAERILYREKWRVCEECAAQRLAQTSSLKWTCLFPGSPVIMVVAVDGVVVGRIRRDADRWIATGTGQRGPVADCGTFRAAALALASEAQPCDIPRQDRHQRARRR
;
A
#
# COMPACT_ATOMS: atom_id res chain seq x y z
N MET A 1 -4.88 41.75 -10.18
CA MET A 1 -5.60 40.68 -9.44
C MET A 1 -4.92 39.37 -9.76
N ASP A 2 -4.37 38.69 -8.76
CA ASP A 2 -3.68 37.41 -8.94
C ASP A 2 -4.72 36.28 -8.97
N ILE A 3 -5.07 35.84 -10.18
CA ILE A 3 -6.15 34.87 -10.43
C ILE A 3 -5.83 33.50 -9.80
N ARG A 4 -4.56 33.23 -9.46
CA ARG A 4 -4.08 31.94 -8.94
C ARG A 4 -4.55 31.58 -7.54
N ASN A 5 -5.04 32.57 -6.78
CA ASN A 5 -5.51 32.43 -5.39
C ASN A 5 -6.95 32.95 -5.22
N SER A 6 -7.76 32.97 -6.30
CA SER A 6 -9.18 33.27 -6.13
C SER A 6 -9.86 32.11 -5.37
N PRO A 7 -10.90 32.40 -4.57
CA PRO A 7 -11.64 31.36 -3.86
C PRO A 7 -12.21 30.30 -4.81
N ASP A 8 -12.56 30.68 -6.04
CA ASP A 8 -13.03 29.74 -7.06
C ASP A 8 -11.94 28.72 -7.46
N VAL A 9 -10.68 29.16 -7.53
CA VAL A 9 -9.54 28.27 -7.83
C VAL A 9 -9.29 27.31 -6.68
N GLU A 10 -9.47 27.73 -5.43
CA GLU A 10 -9.34 26.85 -4.26
C GLU A 10 -10.45 25.78 -4.24
N VAL A 11 -11.70 26.17 -4.50
CA VAL A 11 -12.84 25.23 -4.61
C VAL A 11 -12.60 24.20 -5.71
N ILE A 12 -12.11 24.62 -6.88
CA ILE A 12 -11.77 23.69 -7.98
C ILE A 12 -10.68 22.72 -7.55
N ARG A 13 -9.58 23.21 -6.93
CA ARG A 13 -8.47 22.35 -6.47
C ARG A 13 -8.92 21.35 -5.41
N ASP A 14 -9.84 21.74 -4.53
CA ASP A 14 -10.37 20.84 -3.52
C ASP A 14 -11.31 19.79 -4.14
N ALA A 15 -12.16 20.18 -5.08
CA ALA A 15 -12.99 19.25 -5.85
C ALA A 15 -12.13 18.24 -6.63
N GLU A 16 -11.06 18.70 -7.29
CA GLU A 16 -10.10 17.84 -7.98
C GLU A 16 -9.41 16.86 -7.02
N ARG A 17 -9.03 17.32 -5.82
CA ARG A 17 -8.42 16.46 -4.79
C ARG A 17 -9.38 15.38 -4.30
N ILE A 18 -10.65 15.72 -4.09
CA ILE A 18 -11.69 14.76 -3.71
C ILE A 18 -11.90 13.76 -4.85
N LEU A 19 -12.08 14.25 -6.08
CA LEU A 19 -12.28 13.38 -7.24
C LEU A 19 -11.11 12.41 -7.43
N TYR A 20 -9.87 12.88 -7.26
CA TYR A 20 -8.69 12.02 -7.34
C TYR A 20 -8.68 10.95 -6.25
N ARG A 21 -9.07 11.29 -5.01
CA ARG A 21 -9.16 10.34 -3.90
C ARG A 21 -10.24 9.29 -4.13
N GLU A 22 -11.42 9.68 -4.59
CA GLU A 22 -12.50 8.72 -4.86
C GLU A 22 -12.19 7.83 -6.05
N LYS A 23 -11.61 8.40 -7.12
CA LYS A 23 -11.09 7.62 -8.25
C LYS A 23 -10.07 6.59 -7.78
N TRP A 24 -9.16 6.99 -6.89
CA TRP A 24 -8.18 6.09 -6.30
C TRP A 24 -8.83 4.96 -5.52
N ARG A 25 -9.79 5.29 -4.65
CA ARG A 25 -10.52 4.33 -3.83
C ARG A 25 -11.25 3.29 -4.69
N VAL A 26 -11.99 3.71 -5.71
CA VAL A 26 -12.68 2.80 -6.63
C VAL A 26 -11.69 1.86 -7.32
N CYS A 27 -10.53 2.37 -7.74
CA CYS A 27 -9.49 1.53 -8.33
C CYS A 27 -8.91 0.49 -7.36
N GLU A 28 -8.70 0.86 -6.09
CA GLU A 28 -8.25 -0.07 -5.05
C GLU A 28 -9.31 -1.16 -4.81
N GLU A 29 -10.59 -0.79 -4.74
CA GLU A 29 -11.70 -1.73 -4.59
C GLU A 29 -11.78 -2.70 -5.79
N CYS A 30 -11.69 -2.21 -7.02
CA CYS A 30 -11.66 -3.07 -8.21
C CYS A 30 -10.41 -3.98 -8.26
N ALA A 31 -9.25 -3.50 -7.80
CA ALA A 31 -8.05 -4.31 -7.71
C ALA A 31 -8.21 -5.42 -6.65
N ALA A 32 -8.75 -5.08 -5.47
CA ALA A 32 -9.05 -6.04 -4.41
C ALA A 32 -10.04 -7.11 -4.89
N GLN A 33 -11.12 -6.73 -5.55
CA GLN A 33 -12.11 -7.68 -6.11
C GLN A 33 -11.46 -8.68 -7.08
N ARG A 34 -10.56 -8.21 -7.96
CA ARG A 34 -9.82 -9.10 -8.89
C ARG A 34 -8.88 -10.07 -8.16
N LEU A 35 -8.35 -9.65 -7.01
CA LEU A 35 -7.42 -10.46 -6.22
C LEU A 35 -8.13 -11.39 -5.24
N ALA A 36 -9.35 -11.10 -4.82
CA ALA A 36 -10.08 -11.83 -3.77
C ALA A 36 -10.23 -13.34 -4.03
N GLN A 37 -10.21 -13.78 -5.29
CA GLN A 37 -10.36 -15.20 -5.68
C GLN A 37 -9.01 -15.93 -5.82
N THR A 38 -7.90 -15.31 -5.41
CA THR A 38 -6.57 -15.89 -5.58
C THR A 38 -6.08 -16.62 -4.33
N SER A 39 -5.35 -17.71 -4.51
CA SER A 39 -4.89 -18.61 -3.43
C SER A 39 -3.36 -18.59 -3.24
N SER A 40 -2.71 -17.48 -3.57
CA SER A 40 -1.26 -17.30 -3.44
C SER A 40 -0.89 -15.82 -3.58
N LEU A 41 0.41 -15.51 -3.46
CA LEU A 41 0.93 -14.17 -3.76
C LEU A 41 0.60 -13.80 -5.22
N LYS A 42 -0.32 -12.84 -5.39
CA LYS A 42 -0.76 -12.31 -6.67
C LYS A 42 -0.78 -10.80 -6.65
N TRP A 43 -0.78 -10.22 -7.85
CA TRP A 43 -0.81 -8.78 -8.02
C TRP A 43 -1.59 -8.38 -9.26
N THR A 44 -2.10 -7.15 -9.26
CA THR A 44 -2.79 -6.55 -10.40
C THR A 44 -2.49 -5.05 -10.47
N CYS A 45 -2.58 -4.47 -11.66
CA CYS A 45 -2.41 -3.02 -11.82
C CYS A 45 -3.58 -2.30 -11.12
N LEU A 46 -3.25 -1.25 -10.36
CA LEU A 46 -4.27 -0.42 -9.71
C LEU A 46 -5.17 0.26 -10.74
N PHE A 47 -4.59 0.73 -11.84
CA PHE A 47 -5.31 1.42 -12.91
C PHE A 47 -5.21 0.61 -14.22
N PRO A 48 -6.29 0.48 -15.01
CA PRO A 48 -6.16 0.05 -16.40
C PRO A 48 -5.34 1.12 -17.15
N GLY A 49 -4.07 0.84 -17.43
CA GLY A 49 -3.22 1.70 -18.28
C GLY A 49 -1.96 2.30 -17.64
N SER A 50 -1.66 2.06 -16.36
CA SER A 50 -0.37 2.48 -15.77
C SER A 50 0.34 1.32 -15.05
N PRO A 51 1.47 0.81 -15.57
CA PRO A 51 2.26 -0.26 -14.93
C PRO A 51 3.04 0.23 -13.71
N VAL A 52 2.83 1.49 -13.30
CA VAL A 52 3.61 2.13 -12.25
C VAL A 52 3.21 1.64 -10.87
N ILE A 53 1.95 1.23 -10.66
CA ILE A 53 1.43 0.87 -9.33
C ILE A 53 0.67 -0.46 -9.38
N MET A 54 1.20 -1.42 -8.63
CA MET A 54 0.69 -2.78 -8.52
C MET A 54 0.10 -2.98 -7.12
N VAL A 55 -1.14 -3.44 -7.04
CA VAL A 55 -1.76 -3.91 -5.79
C VAL A 55 -1.38 -5.36 -5.60
N VAL A 56 -0.95 -5.72 -4.39
CA VAL A 56 -0.45 -7.06 -4.04
C VAL A 56 -1.38 -7.68 -3.00
N ALA A 57 -1.70 -8.95 -3.20
CA ALA A 57 -2.47 -9.75 -2.26
C ALA A 57 -1.79 -11.08 -1.96
N VAL A 58 -2.04 -11.59 -0.76
CA VAL A 58 -1.71 -12.94 -0.32
C VAL A 58 -3.04 -13.61 0.04
N ASP A 59 -3.31 -14.77 -0.56
CA ASP A 59 -4.52 -15.56 -0.31
C ASP A 59 -5.82 -14.73 -0.40
N GLY A 60 -5.87 -13.86 -1.42
CA GLY A 60 -7.01 -12.99 -1.68
C GLY A 60 -7.09 -11.72 -0.82
N VAL A 61 -6.21 -11.56 0.17
CA VAL A 61 -6.17 -10.40 1.06
C VAL A 61 -5.13 -9.39 0.58
N VAL A 62 -5.53 -8.14 0.37
CA VAL A 62 -4.62 -7.07 -0.05
C VAL A 62 -3.65 -6.70 1.07
N VAL A 63 -2.36 -6.93 0.83
CA VAL A 63 -1.27 -6.69 1.80
C VAL A 63 -0.58 -5.34 1.59
N GLY A 64 -0.73 -4.76 0.40
CA GLY A 64 -0.22 -3.43 0.11
C GLY A 64 -0.09 -3.17 -1.38
N ARG A 65 0.78 -2.22 -1.70
CA ARG A 65 1.05 -1.75 -3.06
C ARG A 65 2.54 -1.61 -3.31
N ILE A 66 2.93 -1.78 -4.56
CA ILE A 66 4.29 -1.56 -5.03
C ILE A 66 4.24 -0.50 -6.12
N ARG A 67 5.01 0.57 -5.97
CA ARG A 67 5.25 1.52 -7.06
C ARG A 67 6.66 1.38 -7.62
N ARG A 68 6.80 1.59 -8.93
CA ARG A 68 8.12 1.83 -9.53
C ARG A 68 8.51 3.30 -9.32
N ASP A 69 9.74 3.52 -8.89
CA ASP A 69 10.36 4.83 -8.73
C ASP A 69 11.75 4.81 -9.37
N ALA A 70 11.87 5.38 -10.57
CA ALA A 70 13.03 5.19 -11.45
C ALA A 70 13.41 3.69 -11.60
N ASP A 71 14.54 3.28 -11.04
CA ASP A 71 15.08 1.92 -11.07
C ASP A 71 14.81 1.12 -9.79
N ARG A 72 13.99 1.67 -8.89
CA ARG A 72 13.65 1.08 -7.60
C ARG A 72 12.17 0.74 -7.51
N TRP A 73 11.87 -0.21 -6.65
CA TRP A 73 10.52 -0.70 -6.37
C TRP A 73 10.21 -0.46 -4.90
N ILE A 74 9.23 0.39 -4.64
CA ILE A 74 8.87 0.84 -3.30
C ILE A 74 7.57 0.13 -2.90
N ALA A 75 7.67 -0.71 -1.89
CA ALA A 75 6.55 -1.38 -1.25
C ALA A 75 5.96 -0.50 -0.15
N THR A 76 4.64 -0.39 -0.09
CA THR A 76 3.90 0.29 0.97
C THR A 76 2.79 -0.64 1.44
N GLY A 77 2.82 -1.02 2.72
CA GLY A 77 1.82 -1.88 3.34
C GLY A 77 0.46 -1.21 3.45
N THR A 78 -0.61 -2.01 3.51
CA THR A 78 -1.96 -1.51 3.75
C THR A 78 -2.00 -0.77 5.10
N GLY A 79 -2.54 0.46 5.10
CA GLY A 79 -2.65 1.29 6.32
C GLY A 79 -1.35 1.94 6.82
N GLN A 80 -0.22 1.70 6.15
CA GLN A 80 1.07 2.29 6.54
C GLN A 80 1.27 3.69 5.96
N ARG A 81 1.85 4.59 6.76
CA ARG A 81 2.23 5.94 6.30
C ARG A 81 3.54 5.98 5.49
N GLY A 82 4.36 4.94 5.56
CA GLY A 82 5.69 4.89 4.96
C GLY A 82 5.97 3.61 4.17
N PRO A 83 7.08 3.58 3.42
CA PRO A 83 7.49 2.38 2.69
C PRO A 83 7.92 1.28 3.66
N VAL A 84 7.47 0.06 3.37
CA VAL A 84 7.90 -1.16 4.07
C VAL A 84 9.22 -1.65 3.50
N ALA A 85 9.45 -1.44 2.20
CA ALA A 85 10.71 -1.77 1.56
C ALA A 85 10.99 -0.88 0.35
N ASP A 86 12.27 -0.69 0.07
CA ASP A 86 12.81 -0.10 -1.14
C ASP A 86 13.81 -1.11 -1.75
N CYS A 87 13.45 -1.68 -2.90
CA CYS A 87 14.17 -2.81 -3.49
C CYS A 87 14.56 -2.54 -4.94
N GLY A 88 15.63 -3.19 -5.41
CA GLY A 88 16.03 -3.15 -6.82
C GLY A 88 15.13 -3.98 -7.75
N THR A 89 14.25 -4.84 -7.21
CA THR A 89 13.36 -5.69 -8.02
C THR A 89 11.94 -5.71 -7.47
N PHE A 90 10.97 -5.85 -8.38
CA PHE A 90 9.56 -6.03 -8.02
C PHE A 90 9.35 -7.25 -7.10
N ARG A 91 10.01 -8.38 -7.42
CA ARG A 91 9.88 -9.62 -6.66
C ARG A 91 10.32 -9.45 -5.21
N ALA A 92 11.44 -8.74 -4.96
CA ALA A 92 11.90 -8.46 -3.61
C ALA A 92 10.90 -7.57 -2.84
N ALA A 93 10.34 -6.54 -3.49
CA ALA A 93 9.32 -5.69 -2.88
C ALA A 93 8.02 -6.47 -2.55
N ALA A 94 7.61 -7.40 -3.41
CA ALA A 94 6.44 -8.26 -3.19
C ALA A 94 6.64 -9.26 -2.03
N LEU A 95 7.83 -9.85 -1.94
CA LEU A 95 8.18 -10.72 -0.83
C LEU A 95 8.22 -9.95 0.50
N ALA A 96 8.77 -8.73 0.50
CA ALA A 96 8.78 -7.88 1.70
C ALA A 96 7.36 -7.58 2.21
N LEU A 97 6.41 -7.31 1.30
CA LEU A 97 5.00 -7.13 1.67
C LEU A 97 4.39 -8.42 2.24
N ALA A 98 4.67 -9.57 1.62
CA ALA A 98 4.14 -10.85 2.09
C ALA A 98 4.69 -11.21 3.49
N SER A 99 5.97 -10.95 3.75
CA SER A 99 6.58 -11.17 5.07
C SER A 99 6.04 -10.25 6.15
N GLU A 100 5.76 -8.98 5.83
CA GLU A 100 5.17 -8.03 6.79
C GLU A 100 3.70 -8.39 7.11
N ALA A 101 2.98 -8.94 6.14
CA ALA A 101 1.57 -9.32 6.29
C ALA A 101 1.36 -10.64 7.04
N GLN A 102 2.40 -11.47 7.17
CA GLN A 102 2.37 -12.64 8.02
C GLN A 102 2.68 -12.20 9.45
N PRO A 103 1.69 -12.10 10.36
CA PRO A 103 2.01 -11.99 11.76
C PRO A 103 2.84 -13.22 12.11
N CYS A 104 4.08 -13.00 12.53
CA CYS A 104 4.79 -13.99 13.31
C CYS A 104 3.86 -14.39 14.48
N ASP A 105 3.30 -15.60 14.43
CA ASP A 105 2.81 -16.33 15.59
C ASP A 105 4.00 -16.65 16.51
N ILE A 106 4.66 -15.61 17.01
CA ILE A 106 5.54 -15.72 18.15
C ILE A 106 4.66 -15.34 19.34
N PRO A 107 4.39 -16.26 20.28
CA PRO A 107 3.76 -15.89 21.52
C PRO A 107 4.61 -14.80 22.14
N ARG A 108 4.04 -13.61 22.35
CA ARG A 108 4.63 -12.58 23.21
C ARG A 108 4.68 -13.14 24.63
N GLN A 109 5.72 -13.92 24.94
CA GLN A 109 6.02 -14.29 26.31
C GLN A 109 6.53 -13.03 27.03
N ASP A 110 5.75 -12.63 28.03
CA ASP A 110 6.03 -11.61 29.02
C ASP A 110 7.50 -11.57 29.43
N ARG A 111 8.22 -10.52 29.01
CA ARG A 111 9.50 -10.11 29.59
C ARG A 111 9.29 -9.28 30.86
N HIS A 112 8.41 -9.73 31.76
CA HIS A 112 8.26 -9.12 33.09
C HIS A 112 8.19 -10.14 34.22
N GLN A 113 9.07 -11.15 34.24
CA GLN A 113 9.46 -11.83 35.48
C GLN A 113 10.94 -12.22 35.49
N ARG A 114 11.84 -11.25 35.68
CA ARG A 114 13.13 -11.46 36.37
C ARG A 114 13.55 -10.20 37.14
N ALA A 115 12.87 -9.97 38.25
CA ALA A 115 13.38 -9.14 39.34
C ALA A 115 13.01 -9.77 40.69
N ARG A 116 13.51 -10.99 40.91
CA ARG A 116 13.75 -11.53 42.26
C ARG A 116 15.04 -12.32 42.22
N ARG A 117 16.13 -11.68 42.64
CA ARG A 117 17.30 -12.27 43.31
C ARG A 117 18.27 -11.14 43.65
N ARG A 118 18.08 -10.55 44.82
CA ARG A 118 19.03 -10.53 45.93
C ARG A 118 18.35 -9.93 47.15
#